data_AF-A0A8B0SU52-F1
#
_entry.id   AF-A0A8B0SU52-F1
#
_cell.length_a   1.000
_cell.length_b   1.000
_cell.length_c   1.000
_cell.angle_alpha   90.00
_cell.angle_beta   90.00
_cell.angle_gamma   90.00
#
_symmetry.space_group_name_H-M   'P 1'
#
loop_
_entity.id
_entity.type
_entity.pdbx_description
1 polymer ?
#
loop_
_entity_poly.entity_id
_entity_poly.type
_entity_poly.pdbx_seq_one_letter_code
_entity_poly.pdbx_strand_id
1 'polypeptide(L)'
;MMKYLAQIGLIGCCSLLLALQGCDQTVDPTPAPKHVSVLETYIQALALEDEALETRFGKLVITHSKPDMPPDALTLAGKHIFQQEGFYLSLHQYIKQNARDVVLFGSNCGGTACPQNQFYFLLLDKDKAPEIITHSDFTADPEDLKLSVDGERLILDLGFQAGKHKTAVLQGNTFGIELDTVPKSFVGEENCRWLYDEVLGSCKEYQEADASCRDPQSSFPGHLIRGIAAVAEHPGFVAESFERRCKIACESAKIVDYPTFAKEVCSKSH
;
A
#
# COMPACT_ATOMS: atom_id res chain seq x y z
N MET A 1 -50.94 -47.37 19.79
CA MET A 1 -51.75 -47.53 18.56
C MET A 1 -50.81 -48.06 17.49
N MET A 2 -50.85 -49.37 17.24
CA MET A 2 -51.57 -50.01 16.12
C MET A 2 -50.94 -49.64 14.77
N LYS A 3 -50.08 -50.52 14.21
CA LYS A 3 -50.39 -51.67 13.31
C LYS A 3 -50.72 -51.16 11.90
N TYR A 4 -50.06 -51.55 10.80
CA TYR A 4 -50.03 -52.87 10.13
C TYR A 4 -48.86 -52.85 9.10
N LEU A 5 -47.98 -53.86 8.95
CA LEU A 5 -48.15 -55.15 8.22
C LEU A 5 -48.47 -54.93 6.72
N ALA A 6 -47.86 -55.57 5.72
CA ALA A 6 -47.42 -56.96 5.60
C ALA A 6 -46.54 -57.13 4.31
N GLN A 7 -45.51 -57.99 4.28
CA GLN A 7 -45.47 -59.34 3.65
C GLN A 7 -45.21 -59.33 2.11
N ILE A 8 -44.56 -60.26 1.41
CA ILE A 8 -43.99 -61.64 1.53
C ILE A 8 -43.08 -61.77 0.26
N GLY A 9 -41.91 -62.43 0.25
CA GLY A 9 -41.66 -63.88 0.25
C GLY A 9 -40.27 -64.15 -0.37
N LEU A 10 -39.42 -65.07 0.09
CA LEU A 10 -39.46 -66.53 0.30
C LEU A 10 -38.68 -67.27 -0.81
N ILE A 11 -37.80 -68.19 -0.37
CA ILE A 11 -37.10 -69.26 -1.10
C ILE A 11 -35.88 -68.76 -1.91
N GLY A 12 -34.64 -69.18 -1.70
CA GLY A 12 -34.07 -70.34 -1.01
C GLY A 12 -33.06 -70.99 -1.95
N CYS A 13 -31.79 -71.15 -1.54
CA CYS A 13 -30.97 -72.34 -1.80
C CYS A 13 -29.55 -72.19 -1.26
N CYS A 14 -29.09 -73.28 -0.64
CA CYS A 14 -27.71 -73.65 -0.36
C CYS A 14 -26.71 -73.25 -1.46
N SER A 15 -25.50 -72.87 -1.05
CA SER A 15 -24.33 -73.76 -1.15
C SER A 15 -23.10 -73.10 -0.51
N LEU A 16 -22.51 -73.82 0.45
CA LEU A 16 -21.11 -73.65 0.85
C LEU A 16 -20.22 -73.79 -0.39
N LEU A 17 -19.31 -72.83 -0.58
CA LEU A 17 -18.02 -73.08 -1.23
C LEU A 17 -16.98 -72.14 -0.61
N LEU A 18 -16.09 -72.75 0.17
CA LEU A 18 -14.82 -72.20 0.58
C LEU A 18 -14.02 -71.79 -0.66
N ALA A 19 -13.67 -70.51 -0.76
CA ALA A 19 -12.56 -70.06 -1.57
C ALA A 19 -11.75 -69.04 -0.74
N LEU A 20 -10.53 -69.43 -0.43
CA LEU A 20 -9.47 -68.57 0.11
C LEU A 20 -9.27 -67.40 -0.86
N GLN A 21 -9.77 -66.21 -0.52
CA GLN A 21 -9.31 -64.97 -1.12
C GLN A 21 -8.32 -64.33 -0.17
N GLY A 22 -7.08 -64.23 -0.64
CA GLY A 22 -6.02 -63.49 0.03
C GLY A 22 -6.48 -62.07 0.32
N CYS A 23 -6.03 -61.57 1.47
CA CYS A 23 -6.14 -60.17 1.81
C CYS A 23 -5.32 -59.34 0.80
N ASP A 24 -5.93 -58.97 -0.32
CA ASP A 24 -5.46 -57.83 -1.10
C ASP A 24 -5.85 -56.59 -0.31
N GLN A 25 -4.99 -56.24 0.65
CA GLN A 25 -4.95 -54.89 1.17
C GLN A 25 -4.54 -53.99 0.01
N THR A 26 -5.52 -53.41 -0.68
CA THR A 26 -5.29 -52.19 -1.45
C THR A 26 -4.85 -51.13 -0.45
N VAL A 27 -3.53 -51.03 -0.30
CA VAL A 27 -2.86 -49.92 0.36
C VAL A 27 -3.34 -48.66 -0.36
N ASP A 28 -4.13 -47.85 0.33
CA ASP A 28 -4.49 -46.51 -0.13
C ASP A 28 -3.20 -45.81 -0.57
N PRO A 29 -3.13 -45.28 -1.81
CA PRO A 29 -1.93 -44.59 -2.24
C PRO A 29 -1.72 -43.41 -1.31
N THR A 30 -0.65 -43.48 -0.52
CA THR A 30 -0.16 -42.39 0.32
C THR A 30 -0.24 -41.09 -0.48
N PRO A 31 -0.98 -40.07 -0.01
CA PRO A 31 -1.06 -38.81 -0.74
C PRO A 31 0.37 -38.32 -0.94
N ALA A 32 0.76 -38.17 -2.21
CA ALA A 32 2.08 -37.70 -2.58
C ALA A 32 2.38 -36.43 -1.76
N PRO A 33 3.58 -36.31 -1.19
CA PRO A 33 3.93 -35.13 -0.40
C PRO A 33 3.63 -33.90 -1.26
N LYS A 34 2.71 -33.05 -0.80
CA LYS A 34 2.45 -31.76 -1.45
C LYS A 34 3.80 -31.06 -1.51
N HIS A 35 4.36 -30.95 -2.71
CA HIS A 35 5.56 -30.17 -2.96
C HIS A 35 5.24 -28.75 -2.50
N VAL A 36 5.77 -28.37 -1.34
CA VAL A 36 5.76 -26.98 -0.88
C VAL A 36 6.77 -26.28 -1.78
N SER A 37 6.30 -25.68 -2.87
CA SER A 37 7.12 -24.76 -3.65
C SER A 37 7.36 -23.53 -2.77
N VAL A 38 8.56 -23.44 -2.19
CA VAL A 38 9.00 -22.21 -1.54
C VAL A 38 9.12 -21.17 -2.63
N LEU A 39 8.33 -20.10 -2.52
CA LEU A 39 8.38 -18.99 -3.44
C LEU A 39 9.74 -18.30 -3.29
N GLU A 40 10.55 -18.30 -4.35
CA GLU A 40 11.78 -17.51 -4.35
C GLU A 40 11.44 -16.08 -4.73
N THR A 41 11.38 -15.21 -3.71
CA THR A 41 11.22 -13.77 -3.88
C THR A 41 12.48 -13.05 -3.47
N TYR A 42 13.07 -12.29 -4.39
CA TYR A 42 14.17 -11.38 -4.14
C TYR A 42 13.68 -9.95 -4.35
N ILE A 43 13.97 -9.07 -3.40
CA ILE A 43 13.58 -7.65 -3.43
C ILE A 43 14.84 -6.82 -3.41
N GLN A 44 14.92 -5.88 -4.33
CA GLN A 44 15.95 -4.85 -4.40
C GLN A 44 15.28 -3.48 -4.36
N ALA A 45 15.56 -2.70 -3.33
CA ALA A 45 15.26 -1.27 -3.34
C ALA A 45 16.18 -0.57 -4.35
N LEU A 46 15.64 0.42 -5.05
CA LEU A 46 16.36 1.22 -6.03
C LEU A 46 16.49 2.64 -5.49
N ALA A 47 17.60 3.30 -5.83
CA ALA A 47 17.77 4.70 -5.53
C ALA A 47 16.87 5.54 -6.45
N LEU A 48 16.37 6.69 -5.98
CA LEU A 48 15.45 7.51 -6.78
C LEU A 48 16.13 8.10 -8.03
N GLU A 49 17.45 8.24 -7.97
CA GLU A 49 18.32 8.64 -9.09
C GLU A 49 18.62 7.50 -10.08
N ASP A 50 18.20 6.26 -9.80
CA ASP A 50 18.41 5.15 -10.72
C ASP A 50 17.49 5.28 -11.94
N GLU A 51 18.08 5.72 -13.06
CA GLU A 51 17.38 5.84 -14.35
C GLU A 51 17.42 4.55 -15.17
N ALA A 52 18.17 3.53 -14.74
CA ALA A 52 18.31 2.29 -15.48
C ALA A 52 18.37 1.07 -14.56
N LEU A 53 17.77 -0.03 -15.02
CA LEU A 53 17.70 -1.29 -14.29
C LEU A 53 17.89 -2.48 -15.24
N GLU A 54 18.81 -3.39 -14.89
CA GLU A 54 18.96 -4.67 -15.60
C GLU A 54 17.95 -5.70 -15.08
N THR A 55 16.97 -6.06 -15.90
CA THR A 55 15.99 -7.11 -15.61
C THR A 55 16.36 -8.42 -16.31
N ARG A 56 15.73 -9.55 -15.97
CA ARG A 56 15.89 -10.81 -16.71
C ARG A 56 15.34 -10.73 -18.15
N PHE A 57 14.54 -9.71 -18.45
CA PHE A 57 13.84 -9.53 -19.72
C PHE A 57 14.39 -8.36 -20.57
N GLY A 58 15.50 -7.77 -20.12
CA GLY A 58 16.18 -6.68 -20.81
C GLY A 58 16.40 -5.47 -19.92
N LYS A 59 17.14 -4.50 -20.45
CA LYS A 59 17.44 -3.25 -19.75
C LYS A 59 16.23 -2.32 -19.77
N LEU A 60 15.77 -1.95 -18.58
CA LEU A 60 14.76 -0.92 -18.37
C LEU A 60 15.46 0.43 -18.22
N VAL A 61 14.99 1.47 -18.91
CA VAL A 61 15.59 2.82 -18.87
C VAL A 61 14.51 3.89 -18.85
N ILE A 62 14.59 4.79 -17.89
CA ILE A 62 13.86 6.06 -17.85
C ILE A 62 14.57 7.05 -18.79
N THR A 63 13.80 7.72 -19.64
CA THR A 63 14.29 8.60 -20.69
C THR A 63 13.39 9.83 -20.82
N HIS A 64 13.89 10.85 -21.52
CA HIS A 64 13.13 12.02 -21.89
C HIS A 64 12.40 11.78 -23.23
N SER A 65 11.09 12.02 -23.27
CA SER A 65 10.32 12.00 -24.53
C SER A 65 10.71 13.15 -25.46
N LYS A 66 11.11 14.29 -24.89
CA LYS A 66 11.61 15.49 -25.57
C LYS A 66 12.75 16.12 -24.75
N PRO A 67 13.72 16.82 -25.36
CA PRO A 67 14.88 17.39 -24.65
C PRO A 67 14.54 18.28 -23.46
N ASP A 68 13.45 19.05 -23.54
CA ASP A 68 13.04 20.01 -22.51
C ASP A 68 11.99 19.44 -21.53
N MET A 69 11.57 18.19 -21.72
CA MET A 69 10.64 17.52 -20.82
C MET A 69 11.39 16.86 -19.65
N PRO A 70 10.75 16.63 -18.50
CA PRO A 70 11.30 15.75 -17.48
C PRO A 70 11.52 14.33 -18.03
N PRO A 71 12.28 13.48 -17.32
CA PRO A 71 12.39 12.06 -17.62
C PRO A 71 11.02 11.38 -17.47
N ASP A 72 10.25 11.32 -18.56
CA ASP A 72 8.80 11.06 -18.59
C ASP A 72 8.42 9.81 -19.39
N ALA A 73 9.41 9.07 -19.91
CA ALA A 73 9.22 7.88 -20.73
C ALA A 73 10.02 6.68 -20.21
N LEU A 74 9.43 5.49 -20.27
CA LEU A 74 10.05 4.23 -19.89
C LEU A 74 10.26 3.35 -21.12
N THR A 75 11.46 2.80 -21.25
CA THR A 75 11.81 1.87 -22.34
C THR A 75 12.34 0.55 -21.78
N LEU A 76 12.04 -0.55 -22.46
CA LEU A 76 12.57 -1.88 -22.18
C LEU A 76 13.28 -2.42 -23.43
N ALA A 77 14.57 -2.74 -23.29
CA ALA A 77 15.44 -3.14 -24.41
C ALA A 77 15.35 -2.16 -25.60
N GLY A 78 15.29 -0.86 -25.30
CA GLY A 78 15.17 0.23 -26.28
C GLY A 78 13.78 0.40 -26.91
N LYS A 79 12.78 -0.41 -26.52
CA LYS A 79 11.39 -0.25 -26.97
C LYS A 79 10.60 0.55 -25.96
N HIS A 80 9.83 1.52 -26.43
CA HIS A 80 8.93 2.31 -25.60
C HIS A 80 7.82 1.44 -24.99
N ILE A 81 7.56 1.58 -23.68
CA ILE A 81 6.52 0.83 -22.97
C ILE A 81 5.59 1.71 -22.12
N PHE A 82 6.01 2.93 -21.75
CA PHE A 82 5.19 3.86 -20.98
C PHE A 82 5.63 5.31 -21.22
N GLN A 83 4.67 6.25 -21.19
CA GLN A 83 4.92 7.68 -21.16
C GLN A 83 3.88 8.38 -20.31
N GLN A 84 4.29 9.39 -19.56
CA GLN A 84 3.39 10.35 -18.95
C GLN A 84 3.96 11.77 -19.11
N GLU A 85 3.59 12.42 -20.21
CA GLU A 85 4.18 13.71 -20.60
C GLU A 85 4.08 14.77 -19.48
N GLY A 86 5.22 15.39 -19.18
CA GLY A 86 5.32 16.44 -18.15
C GLY A 86 5.43 15.93 -16.71
N PHE A 87 5.51 14.62 -16.49
CA PHE A 87 5.74 14.02 -15.17
C PHE A 87 7.13 13.39 -15.09
N TYR A 88 7.76 13.51 -13.93
CA TYR A 88 8.99 12.81 -13.60
C TYR A 88 8.67 11.36 -13.26
N LEU A 89 9.29 10.41 -13.96
CA LEU A 89 9.28 9.01 -13.59
C LEU A 89 10.43 8.70 -12.64
N SER A 90 10.20 7.75 -11.74
CA SER A 90 11.21 7.22 -10.80
C SER A 90 11.05 5.72 -10.61
N LEU A 91 12.17 5.00 -10.52
CA LEU A 91 12.17 3.59 -10.13
C LEU A 91 12.22 3.49 -8.59
N HIS A 92 11.48 2.55 -8.01
CA HIS A 92 11.43 2.39 -6.55
C HIS A 92 11.90 1.00 -6.11
N GLN A 93 11.37 -0.06 -6.74
CA GLN A 93 11.70 -1.43 -6.33
C GLN A 93 11.77 -2.35 -7.53
N TYR A 94 12.69 -3.30 -7.45
CA TYR A 94 12.81 -4.42 -8.37
C TYR A 94 12.64 -5.73 -7.62
N ILE A 95 11.66 -6.51 -8.05
CA ILE A 95 11.23 -7.74 -7.36
C ILE A 95 11.33 -8.89 -8.37
N LYS A 96 12.13 -9.90 -8.04
CA LYS A 96 12.15 -11.17 -8.79
C LYS A 96 11.27 -12.15 -8.02
N GLN A 97 10.20 -12.62 -8.64
CA GLN A 97 9.26 -13.56 -8.05
C GLN A 97 9.12 -14.77 -8.98
N ASN A 98 9.72 -15.91 -8.61
CA ASN A 98 9.81 -17.09 -9.48
C ASN A 98 10.37 -16.74 -10.87
N ALA A 99 9.60 -16.98 -11.94
CA ALA A 99 9.93 -16.71 -13.33
C ALA A 99 9.48 -15.31 -13.83
N ARG A 100 9.02 -14.44 -12.93
CA ARG A 100 8.54 -13.09 -13.23
C ARG A 100 9.39 -12.02 -12.57
N ASP A 101 9.62 -10.92 -13.29
CA ASP A 101 10.12 -9.68 -12.70
C ASP A 101 8.95 -8.70 -12.53
N VAL A 102 8.92 -8.01 -11.39
CA VAL A 102 8.00 -6.92 -11.09
C VAL A 102 8.84 -5.69 -10.78
N VAL A 103 8.53 -4.58 -11.42
CA VAL A 103 9.16 -3.28 -11.13
C VAL A 103 8.10 -2.32 -10.63
N LEU A 104 8.30 -1.78 -9.43
CA LEU A 104 7.52 -0.67 -8.91
C LEU A 104 8.16 0.63 -9.38
N PHE A 105 7.40 1.43 -10.11
CA PHE A 105 7.81 2.77 -10.55
C PHE A 105 6.71 3.79 -10.26
N GLY A 106 7.10 5.05 -10.13
CA GLY A 106 6.21 6.15 -9.80
C GLY A 106 6.27 7.26 -10.85
N SER A 107 5.24 8.11 -10.85
CA SER A 107 5.20 9.37 -11.60
C SER A 107 4.80 10.52 -10.68
N ASN A 108 5.48 11.65 -10.78
CA ASN A 108 5.20 12.87 -10.02
C ASN A 108 5.25 14.11 -10.92
N CYS A 109 4.42 15.13 -10.65
CA CYS A 109 4.41 16.35 -11.45
C CYS A 109 5.60 17.30 -11.18
N GLY A 110 6.51 16.96 -10.26
CA GLY A 110 7.73 17.69 -9.90
C GLY A 110 7.51 19.02 -9.16
N GLY A 111 6.27 19.51 -9.11
CA GLY A 111 5.88 20.71 -8.41
C GLY A 111 5.54 20.45 -6.95
N THR A 112 5.73 21.46 -6.12
CA THR A 112 5.35 21.38 -4.69
C THR A 112 3.86 21.12 -4.46
N ALA A 113 3.00 21.24 -5.48
CA ALA A 113 1.57 20.94 -5.39
C ALA A 113 1.23 19.44 -5.56
N CYS A 114 2.20 18.56 -5.80
CA CYS A 114 2.01 17.12 -5.97
C CYS A 114 2.74 16.32 -4.88
N PRO A 115 2.22 16.30 -3.64
CA PRO A 115 2.88 15.63 -2.53
C PRO A 115 2.91 14.10 -2.67
N GLN A 116 2.02 13.52 -3.49
CA GLN A 116 1.93 12.08 -3.69
C GLN A 116 2.37 11.70 -5.10
N ASN A 117 3.00 10.53 -5.20
CA ASN A 117 3.27 9.87 -6.47
C ASN A 117 2.07 9.02 -6.87
N GLN A 118 1.80 8.94 -8.17
CA GLN A 118 1.02 7.85 -8.76
C GLN A 118 1.96 6.70 -9.04
N PHE A 119 1.61 5.49 -8.61
CA PHE A 119 2.44 4.30 -8.75
C PHE A 119 1.89 3.31 -9.78
N TYR A 120 2.80 2.46 -10.25
CA TYR A 120 2.58 1.47 -11.28
C TYR A 120 3.40 0.23 -10.99
N PHE A 121 2.84 -0.94 -11.26
CA PHE A 121 3.59 -2.18 -11.39
C PHE A 121 3.83 -2.48 -12.86
N LEU A 122 5.09 -2.62 -13.25
CA LEU A 122 5.49 -3.22 -14.52
C LEU A 122 5.73 -4.72 -14.31
N LEU A 123 4.93 -5.56 -14.93
CA LEU A 123 5.07 -7.01 -14.92
C LEU A 123 5.82 -7.49 -16.16
N LEU A 124 6.87 -8.28 -15.95
CA LEU A 124 7.69 -8.86 -17.00
C LEU A 124 7.71 -10.38 -16.83
N ASP A 125 7.09 -11.08 -17.78
CA ASP A 125 7.06 -12.52 -17.86
C ASP A 125 7.81 -13.00 -19.11
N LYS A 126 8.31 -14.23 -19.05
CA LYS A 126 8.87 -14.88 -20.23
C LYS A 126 7.80 -15.03 -21.31
N ASP A 127 8.17 -14.70 -22.55
CA ASP A 127 7.36 -14.86 -23.76
C ASP A 127 6.03 -14.07 -23.75
N LYS A 128 5.89 -13.07 -22.87
CA LYS A 128 4.74 -12.14 -22.87
C LYS A 128 5.19 -10.71 -23.13
N ALA A 129 4.26 -9.89 -23.62
CA ALA A 129 4.47 -8.46 -23.68
C ALA A 129 4.51 -7.87 -22.24
N PRO A 130 5.29 -6.80 -22.00
CA PRO A 130 5.25 -6.07 -20.74
C PRO A 130 3.84 -5.58 -20.42
N GLU A 131 3.42 -5.73 -19.16
CA GLU A 131 2.11 -5.30 -18.68
C GLU A 131 2.28 -4.25 -17.60
N ILE A 132 1.52 -3.16 -17.68
CA ILE A 132 1.53 -2.09 -16.68
C ILE A 132 0.19 -2.11 -15.96
N ILE A 133 0.24 -2.25 -14.64
CA ILE A 133 -0.92 -2.30 -13.77
C ILE A 133 -0.91 -1.08 -12.86
N THR A 134 -2.07 -0.43 -12.74
CA THR A 134 -2.27 0.72 -11.86
C THR A 134 -3.73 0.84 -11.42
N HIS A 135 -3.99 1.75 -10.49
CA HIS A 135 -5.31 2.11 -9.99
C HIS A 135 -5.31 3.61 -9.62
N SER A 136 -6.47 4.28 -9.68
CA SER A 136 -6.58 5.71 -9.35
C SER A 136 -6.17 6.02 -7.91
N ASP A 137 -6.45 5.09 -7.00
CA ASP A 137 -6.02 5.17 -5.61
C ASP A 137 -4.64 4.56 -5.37
N PHE A 138 -3.88 4.17 -6.40
CA PHE A 138 -2.50 3.70 -6.22
C PHE A 138 -1.53 4.88 -6.08
N THR A 139 -1.80 5.70 -5.07
CA THR A 139 -1.04 6.91 -4.73
C THR A 139 -0.56 6.85 -3.29
N ALA A 140 0.65 7.34 -3.05
CA ALA A 140 1.23 7.47 -1.72
C ALA A 140 2.36 8.52 -1.72
N ASP A 141 2.77 8.94 -0.53
CA ASP A 141 4.09 9.53 -0.36
C ASP A 141 5.16 8.43 -0.57
N PRO A 142 6.21 8.65 -1.39
CA PRO A 142 7.30 7.69 -1.54
C PRO A 142 7.94 7.22 -0.23
N GLU A 143 7.94 8.06 0.81
CA GLU A 143 8.51 7.73 2.12
C GLU A 143 7.65 6.74 2.92
N ASP A 144 6.35 6.64 2.61
CA ASP A 144 5.43 5.71 3.27
C ASP A 144 5.56 4.27 2.75
N LEU A 145 6.22 4.09 1.59
CA LEU A 145 6.25 2.80 0.90
C LEU A 145 7.00 1.73 1.69
N LYS A 146 6.27 0.69 2.09
CA LYS A 146 6.88 -0.53 2.68
C LYS A 146 6.37 -1.76 1.97
N LEU A 147 7.26 -2.46 1.28
CA LEU A 147 6.93 -3.71 0.62
C LEU A 147 7.11 -4.89 1.57
N SER A 148 6.11 -5.76 1.58
CA SER A 148 6.15 -7.07 2.22
C SER A 148 5.63 -8.15 1.27
N VAL A 149 5.93 -9.41 1.59
CA VAL A 149 5.57 -10.56 0.76
C VAL A 149 4.88 -11.59 1.65
N ASP A 150 3.70 -12.03 1.24
CA ASP A 150 2.93 -13.08 1.90
C ASP A 150 2.55 -14.14 0.88
N GLY A 151 3.33 -15.23 0.83
CA GLY A 151 3.25 -16.20 -0.25
C GLY A 151 3.41 -15.52 -1.61
N GLU A 152 2.45 -15.71 -2.51
CA GLU A 152 2.42 -15.09 -3.85
C GLU A 152 1.99 -13.61 -3.86
N ARG A 153 1.57 -13.05 -2.72
CA ARG A 153 1.08 -11.68 -2.62
C ARG A 153 2.24 -10.72 -2.37
N LEU A 154 2.35 -9.71 -3.22
CA LEU A 154 3.14 -8.52 -2.97
C LEU A 154 2.21 -7.50 -2.31
N ILE A 155 2.52 -7.12 -1.06
CA ILE A 155 1.72 -6.21 -0.26
C ILE A 155 2.56 -4.96 -0.02
N LEU A 156 2.11 -3.85 -0.59
CA LEU A 156 2.76 -2.55 -0.48
C LEU A 156 1.93 -1.67 0.46
N ASP A 157 2.51 -1.31 1.59
CA ASP A 157 1.98 -0.28 2.48
C ASP A 157 2.05 1.07 1.78
N LEU A 158 0.91 1.77 1.72
CA LEU A 158 0.76 3.09 1.10
C LEU A 158 0.47 4.18 2.15
N GLY A 159 0.67 3.88 3.43
CA GLY A 159 0.37 4.77 4.53
C GLY A 159 -1.11 4.80 4.88
N PHE A 160 -1.64 5.98 5.15
CA PHE A 160 -3.03 6.16 5.56
C PHE A 160 -3.82 7.00 4.57
N GLN A 161 -5.13 6.74 4.50
CA GLN A 161 -6.09 7.58 3.78
C GLN A 161 -7.40 7.61 4.54
N ALA A 162 -7.88 8.81 4.87
CA ALA A 162 -9.08 9.07 5.66
C ALA A 162 -9.12 8.25 6.96
N GLY A 163 -7.99 8.13 7.66
CA GLY A 163 -7.85 7.37 8.90
C GLY A 163 -7.89 5.84 8.74
N LYS A 164 -7.82 5.34 7.51
CA LYS A 164 -7.71 3.90 7.21
C LYS A 164 -6.30 3.56 6.74
N HIS A 165 -5.83 2.36 7.07
CA HIS A 165 -4.57 1.86 6.53
C HIS A 165 -4.78 1.45 5.08
N LYS A 166 -3.94 1.98 4.20
CA LYS A 166 -4.07 1.83 2.75
C LYS A 166 -2.98 0.89 2.27
N THR A 167 -3.36 -0.18 1.60
CA THR A 167 -2.41 -1.14 1.05
C THR A 167 -2.72 -1.45 -0.41
N ALA A 168 -1.67 -1.63 -1.21
CA ALA A 168 -1.73 -2.16 -2.57
C ALA A 168 -1.37 -3.64 -2.54
N VAL A 169 -2.24 -4.48 -3.09
CA VAL A 169 -2.03 -5.93 -3.14
C VAL A 169 -1.96 -6.38 -4.59
N LEU A 170 -0.84 -6.98 -4.97
CA LEU A 170 -0.65 -7.66 -6.25
C LEU A 170 -0.49 -9.15 -6.01
N GLN A 171 -1.35 -9.96 -6.62
CA GLN A 171 -1.29 -11.43 -6.60
C GLN A 171 -1.45 -11.97 -8.02
N GLY A 172 -0.36 -12.49 -8.59
CA GLY A 172 -0.33 -12.83 -10.01
C GLY A 172 -0.59 -11.57 -10.85
N ASN A 173 -1.69 -11.56 -11.61
CA ASN A 173 -2.13 -10.40 -12.40
C ASN A 173 -3.31 -9.65 -11.75
N THR A 174 -3.78 -10.09 -10.60
CA THR A 174 -4.85 -9.42 -9.87
C THR A 174 -4.25 -8.34 -8.99
N PHE A 175 -4.75 -7.12 -9.14
CA PHE A 175 -4.32 -5.96 -8.38
C PHE A 175 -5.52 -5.27 -7.73
N GLY A 176 -5.34 -4.81 -6.50
CA GLY A 176 -6.37 -4.08 -5.77
C GLY A 176 -5.76 -3.15 -4.71
N ILE A 177 -6.55 -2.15 -4.32
CA ILE A 177 -6.28 -1.28 -3.18
C ILE A 177 -7.23 -1.69 -2.06
N GLU A 178 -6.67 -1.98 -0.89
CA GLU A 178 -7.40 -2.31 0.33
C GLU A 178 -7.33 -1.12 1.30
N LEU A 179 -8.44 -0.83 1.97
CA LEU A 179 -8.57 0.24 2.96
C LEU A 179 -9.12 -0.33 4.26
N ASP A 180 -8.22 -0.61 5.19
CA ASP A 180 -8.55 -1.27 6.45
C ASP A 180 -8.79 -0.26 7.57
N THR A 181 -9.86 -0.50 8.33
CA THR A 181 -10.10 0.29 9.54
C THR A 181 -9.13 -0.15 10.61
N VAL A 182 -8.34 0.81 11.11
CA VAL A 182 -7.35 0.57 12.16
C VAL A 182 -7.71 1.35 13.44
N PRO A 183 -7.28 0.87 14.62
CA PRO A 183 -7.40 1.64 15.84
C PRO A 183 -6.64 2.96 15.74
N LYS A 184 -7.12 3.99 16.46
CA LYS A 184 -6.35 5.23 16.63
C LYS A 184 -4.98 4.92 17.22
N SER A 185 -3.94 5.44 16.60
CA SER A 185 -2.55 5.30 17.02
C SER A 185 -1.91 6.67 17.19
N PHE A 186 -0.79 6.75 17.91
CA PHE A 186 -0.03 7.98 17.98
C PHE A 186 0.51 8.34 16.58
N VAL A 187 0.36 9.60 16.17
CA VAL A 187 0.87 10.14 14.89
C VAL A 187 2.39 9.97 14.71
N GLY A 188 3.13 9.77 15.81
CA GLY A 188 4.59 9.70 15.81
C GLY A 188 5.21 10.98 16.36
N GLU A 189 6.38 10.85 16.99
CA GLU A 189 7.00 11.95 17.72
C GLU A 189 7.40 13.11 16.80
N GLU A 190 7.99 12.80 15.66
CA GLU A 190 8.46 13.78 14.67
C GLU A 190 7.30 14.63 14.14
N ASN A 191 6.30 13.99 13.51
CA ASN A 191 5.12 14.66 12.98
C ASN A 191 4.35 15.44 14.04
N CYS A 192 4.21 14.87 15.25
CA CYS A 192 3.50 15.55 16.33
C CYS A 192 4.28 16.76 16.88
N ARG A 193 5.61 16.70 16.94
CA ARG A 193 6.46 17.84 17.31
C ARG A 193 6.43 18.92 16.25
N TRP A 194 6.53 18.54 14.98
CA TRP A 194 6.42 19.46 13.87
C TRP A 194 5.09 20.24 13.89
N LEU A 195 3.97 19.54 14.09
CA LEU A 195 2.64 20.17 14.29
C LEU A 195 2.62 21.17 15.46
N TYR A 196 3.33 20.86 16.53
CA TYR A 196 3.36 21.67 17.75
C TYR A 196 4.30 22.88 17.66
N ASP A 197 5.53 22.67 17.19
CA ASP A 197 6.58 23.70 17.19
C ASP A 197 6.41 24.65 16.01
N GLU A 198 6.13 24.13 14.81
CA GLU A 198 6.07 24.94 13.59
C GLU A 198 4.65 25.40 13.28
N VAL A 199 3.71 24.45 13.20
CA VAL A 199 2.37 24.77 12.70
C VAL A 199 1.56 25.56 13.73
N LEU A 200 1.55 25.11 15.00
CA LEU A 200 0.88 25.84 16.06
C LEU A 200 1.58 27.16 16.41
N GLY A 201 2.90 27.24 16.23
CA GLY A 201 3.67 28.49 16.25
C GLY A 201 3.15 29.50 15.22
N SER A 202 2.93 29.04 13.99
CA SER A 202 2.38 29.87 12.90
C SER A 202 0.97 30.38 13.21
N CYS A 203 0.13 29.58 13.87
CA CYS A 203 -1.19 30.04 14.34
C CYS A 203 -1.08 31.21 15.34
N LYS A 204 -0.10 31.15 16.25
CA LYS A 204 0.14 32.20 17.24
C LYS A 204 0.59 33.51 16.56
N GLU A 205 1.50 33.40 15.59
CA GLU A 205 2.05 34.55 14.86
C GLU A 205 1.01 35.21 13.94
N TYR A 206 0.00 34.45 13.49
CA TYR A 206 -1.09 34.97 12.65
C TYR A 206 -1.82 36.18 13.24
N GLN A 207 -1.89 36.30 14.58
CA GLN A 207 -2.53 37.43 15.24
C GLN A 207 -1.96 38.79 14.79
N GLU A 208 -0.68 38.83 14.41
CA GLU A 208 -0.02 40.05 13.89
C GLU A 208 -0.54 40.43 12.50
N ALA A 209 -0.97 39.46 11.70
CA ALA A 209 -1.52 39.66 10.37
C ALA A 209 -3.04 39.93 10.39
N ASP A 210 -3.80 39.22 11.23
CA ASP A 210 -5.23 39.45 11.43
C ASP A 210 -5.63 39.19 12.90
N ALA A 211 -5.86 40.29 13.62
CA ALA A 211 -6.28 40.27 15.02
C ALA A 211 -7.66 39.62 15.26
N SER A 212 -8.46 39.38 14.21
CA SER A 212 -9.75 38.72 14.31
C SER A 212 -9.65 37.20 14.41
N CYS A 213 -8.49 36.60 14.08
CA CYS A 213 -8.22 35.16 14.17
C CYS A 213 -9.33 34.28 13.57
N ARG A 214 -9.99 34.75 12.50
CA ARG A 214 -11.15 34.04 11.91
C ARG A 214 -10.73 32.73 11.26
N ASP A 215 -9.60 32.75 10.56
CA ASP A 215 -9.03 31.60 9.86
C ASP A 215 -7.49 31.63 9.91
N PRO A 216 -6.88 31.31 11.05
CA PRO A 216 -5.42 31.40 11.22
C PRO A 216 -4.61 30.46 10.32
N GLN A 217 -5.26 29.48 9.69
CA GLN A 217 -4.61 28.56 8.75
C GLN A 217 -4.62 29.09 7.31
N SER A 218 -5.43 30.12 7.01
CA SER A 218 -5.63 30.62 5.63
C SER A 218 -4.38 31.20 4.99
N SER A 219 -3.43 31.69 5.81
CA SER A 219 -2.18 32.28 5.34
C SER A 219 -0.97 31.36 5.52
N PHE A 220 -1.20 30.08 5.82
CA PHE A 220 -0.10 29.16 5.97
C PHE A 220 0.70 29.07 4.67
N PRO A 221 2.04 29.13 4.75
CA PRO A 221 2.86 28.87 3.58
C PRO A 221 2.58 27.44 3.10
N GLY A 222 2.66 27.23 1.78
CA GLY A 222 2.20 25.98 1.17
C GLY A 222 2.85 24.70 1.73
N HIS A 223 4.06 24.77 2.29
CA HIS A 223 4.70 23.62 2.93
C HIS A 223 3.98 23.18 4.22
N LEU A 224 3.46 24.10 5.03
CA LEU A 224 2.68 23.74 6.22
C LEU A 224 1.33 23.13 5.83
N ILE A 225 0.63 23.72 4.84
CA ILE A 225 -0.65 23.19 4.35
C ILE A 225 -0.48 21.73 3.89
N ARG A 226 0.61 21.43 3.17
CA ARG A 226 0.90 20.06 2.71
C ARG A 226 1.26 19.12 3.83
N GLY A 227 2.11 19.54 4.77
CA GLY A 227 2.45 18.70 5.91
C GLY A 227 1.23 18.39 6.78
N ILE A 228 0.33 19.37 6.98
CA ILE A 228 -0.94 19.13 7.69
C ILE A 228 -1.80 18.14 6.91
N ALA A 229 -1.94 18.31 5.59
CA ALA A 229 -2.72 17.39 4.76
C ALA A 229 -2.17 15.96 4.82
N ALA A 230 -0.85 15.78 4.77
CA ALA A 230 -0.23 14.47 4.91
C ALA A 230 -0.52 13.83 6.29
N VAL A 231 -0.39 14.60 7.37
CA VAL A 231 -0.68 14.11 8.72
C VAL A 231 -2.18 13.89 8.96
N ALA A 232 -3.05 14.64 8.28
CA ALA A 232 -4.50 14.55 8.43
C ALA A 232 -5.09 13.20 8.01
N GLU A 233 -4.38 12.47 7.15
CA GLU A 233 -4.77 11.12 6.73
C GLU A 233 -4.55 10.09 7.86
N HIS A 234 -3.69 10.38 8.84
CA HIS A 234 -3.34 9.45 9.91
C HIS A 234 -4.48 9.27 10.94
N PRO A 235 -4.82 8.03 11.37
CA PRO A 235 -5.94 7.76 12.28
C PRO A 235 -5.82 8.42 13.67
N GLY A 236 -4.58 8.76 14.04
CA GLY A 236 -4.24 9.47 15.27
C GLY A 236 -4.46 10.97 15.28
N PHE A 237 -4.57 11.59 14.10
CA PHE A 237 -4.72 13.04 14.00
C PHE A 237 -6.16 13.46 14.30
N VAL A 238 -6.32 14.42 15.20
CA VAL A 238 -7.63 14.94 15.62
C VAL A 238 -7.78 16.37 15.11
N ALA A 239 -8.26 16.51 13.87
CA ALA A 239 -8.39 17.78 13.16
C ALA A 239 -9.13 18.86 13.98
N GLU A 240 -10.28 18.52 14.56
CA GLU A 240 -11.07 19.45 15.40
C GLU A 240 -10.28 19.95 16.63
N SER A 241 -9.47 19.08 17.23
CA SER A 241 -8.59 19.48 18.34
C SER A 241 -7.47 20.39 17.86
N PHE A 242 -6.88 20.09 16.70
CA PHE A 242 -5.84 20.93 16.11
C PHE A 242 -6.39 22.32 15.77
N GLU A 243 -7.51 22.42 15.07
CA GLU A 243 -8.17 23.69 14.72
C GLU A 243 -8.49 24.53 15.95
N ARG A 244 -9.07 23.90 16.99
CA ARG A 244 -9.35 24.55 18.27
C ARG A 244 -8.06 25.10 18.92
N ARG A 245 -6.98 24.31 18.93
CA ARG A 245 -5.70 24.74 19.50
C ARG A 245 -5.07 25.86 18.69
N CYS A 246 -5.15 25.80 17.37
CA CYS A 246 -4.70 26.86 16.46
C CYS A 246 -5.43 28.17 16.73
N LYS A 247 -6.76 28.13 16.85
CA LYS A 247 -7.57 29.31 17.17
C LYS A 247 -7.21 29.92 18.53
N ILE A 248 -7.09 29.10 19.57
CA ILE A 248 -6.69 29.56 20.92
C ILE A 248 -5.29 30.18 20.87
N ALA A 249 -4.35 29.58 20.13
CA ALA A 249 -2.99 30.09 19.99
C ALA A 249 -2.98 31.48 19.35
N CYS A 250 -3.79 31.70 18.32
CA CYS A 250 -3.96 33.01 17.68
C CYS A 250 -4.60 34.03 18.65
N GLU A 251 -5.75 33.71 19.25
CA GLU A 251 -6.53 34.67 20.06
C GLU A 251 -5.80 35.10 21.34
N SER A 252 -5.03 34.19 21.94
CA SER A 252 -4.41 34.41 23.26
C SER A 252 -2.90 34.61 23.24
N ALA A 253 -2.26 34.44 22.08
CA ALA A 253 -0.82 34.36 21.91
C ALA A 253 -0.13 33.28 22.79
N LYS A 254 -0.88 32.28 23.27
CA LYS A 254 -0.40 31.22 24.16
C LYS A 254 -0.58 29.84 23.53
N ILE A 255 0.46 29.02 23.64
CA ILE A 255 0.48 27.63 23.23
C ILE A 255 0.38 26.76 24.50
N VAL A 256 -0.43 25.70 24.43
CA VAL A 256 -0.53 24.69 25.49
C VAL A 256 0.79 23.92 25.62
N ASP A 257 1.08 23.24 26.72
CA ASP A 257 2.27 22.39 26.80
C ASP A 257 2.21 21.21 25.80
N TYR A 258 3.38 20.77 25.32
CA TYR A 258 3.49 19.69 24.35
C TYR A 258 2.81 18.38 24.79
N PRO A 259 2.99 17.87 26.03
CA PRO A 259 2.27 16.67 26.47
C PRO A 259 0.75 16.75 26.30
N THR A 260 0.15 17.89 26.69
CA THR A 260 -1.29 18.11 26.50
C THR A 260 -1.66 18.18 25.02
N PHE A 261 -0.88 18.90 24.20
CA PHE A 261 -1.10 18.95 22.75
C PHE A 261 -1.03 17.55 22.11
N ALA A 262 0.03 16.81 22.39
CA ALA A 262 0.26 15.49 21.82
C ALA A 262 -0.85 14.49 22.18
N LYS A 263 -1.41 14.60 23.39
CA LYS A 263 -2.56 13.80 23.80
C LYS A 263 -3.83 14.16 23.02
N GLU A 264 -4.13 15.45 22.86
CA GLU A 264 -5.38 15.90 22.26
C GLU A 264 -5.41 15.87 20.74
N VAL A 265 -4.28 16.16 20.10
CA VAL A 265 -4.17 16.34 18.64
C VAL A 265 -3.56 15.12 17.97
N CYS A 266 -2.57 14.49 18.60
CA CYS A 266 -1.80 13.40 17.98
C CYS A 266 -2.17 12.01 18.52
N SER A 267 -3.11 11.92 19.46
CA SER A 267 -3.51 10.67 20.12
C SER A 267 -2.36 9.94 20.84
N LYS A 268 -1.39 10.69 21.41
CA LYS A 268 -0.33 10.09 22.23
C LYS A 268 -0.93 9.52 23.52
N SER A 269 -0.85 8.20 23.69
CA SER A 269 -1.21 7.53 24.94
C SER A 269 -0.19 7.84 26.05
N HIS A 270 -0.64 7.73 27.30
CA HIS A 270 0.18 7.92 28.50
C HIS A 270 1.41 7.02 28.54
#